data_AF-A0A392P257-F1
#
_entry.id   AF-A0A392P257-F1
#
_cell.length_a   1.000
_cell.length_b   1.000
_cell.length_c   1.000
_cell.angle_alpha   90.00
_cell.angle_beta   90.00
_cell.angle_gamma   90.00
#
_symmetry.space_group_name_H-M   'P 1'
#
loop_
_entity.id
_entity.type
_entity.pdbx_description
1 polymer ?
#
loop_
_entity_poly.entity_id
_entity_poly.type
_entity_poly.pdbx_seq_one_letter_code
_entity_poly.pdbx_strand_id
1 'polypeptide(L)'
;MPLLSLSTKAFLLFPRMSHTATKTRLRGVVFDMDGTLTVPVIDFVSMYKAVLGENEYQRIKASNPVGIDILKLIDHWSPQQQRQAYDT
;
A
#
# COMPACT_ATOMS: atom_id res chain seq x y z
N MET A 1 51.63 -10.91 -32.36
CA MET A 1 50.48 -10.37 -33.10
C MET A 1 49.23 -10.69 -32.31
N PRO A 2 48.52 -9.68 -31.77
CA PRO A 2 47.44 -9.86 -30.80
C PRO A 2 46.15 -10.24 -31.52
N LEU A 3 45.22 -10.95 -30.88
CA LEU A 3 43.79 -10.75 -31.14
C LEU A 3 42.89 -11.32 -30.02
N LEU A 4 42.36 -10.39 -29.23
CA LEU A 4 40.99 -10.30 -28.73
C LEU A 4 40.42 -11.43 -27.85
N SER A 5 40.55 -11.21 -26.53
CA SER A 5 39.63 -11.70 -25.51
C SER A 5 38.24 -11.06 -25.69
N LEU A 6 37.25 -11.83 -26.14
CA LEU A 6 35.84 -11.45 -26.08
C LEU A 6 35.25 -11.89 -24.74
N SER A 7 35.15 -10.95 -23.79
CA SER A 7 34.35 -11.12 -22.58
C SER A 7 32.88 -10.94 -22.94
N THR A 8 32.17 -12.05 -23.10
CA THR A 8 30.72 -12.05 -23.35
C THR A 8 30.01 -11.67 -22.05
N LYS A 9 29.63 -10.40 -21.92
CA LYS A 9 28.72 -9.93 -20.85
C LYS A 9 27.39 -10.68 -20.98
N ALA A 10 27.16 -11.64 -20.10
CA ALA A 10 25.85 -12.27 -19.93
C ALA A 10 24.88 -11.22 -19.38
N PHE A 11 24.01 -10.71 -20.26
CA PHE A 11 22.85 -9.91 -19.86
C PHE A 11 21.90 -10.83 -19.10
N LEU A 12 21.80 -10.63 -17.79
CA LEU A 12 20.74 -11.23 -16.98
C LEU A 12 19.40 -10.62 -17.44
N LEU A 13 18.68 -11.35 -18.28
CA LEU A 13 17.29 -11.08 -18.62
C LEU A 13 16.43 -11.39 -17.38
N PHE A 14 16.22 -10.39 -16.54
CA PHE A 14 15.18 -10.45 -15.52
C PHE A 14 13.81 -10.36 -16.21
N PRO A 15 12.88 -11.30 -15.98
CA PRO A 15 11.52 -11.18 -16.50
C PRO A 15 10.87 -9.97 -15.82
N ARG A 16 10.48 -8.97 -16.63
CA ARG A 16 9.67 -7.84 -16.19
C ARG A 16 8.28 -8.37 -15.86
N MET A 17 7.98 -8.62 -14.58
CA MET A 17 6.60 -8.77 -14.13
C MET A 17 5.85 -7.48 -14.48
N SER A 18 4.99 -7.57 -15.50
CA SER A 18 3.99 -6.55 -15.76
C SER A 18 2.92 -6.67 -14.67
N HIS A 19 3.16 -6.05 -13.53
CA HIS A 19 2.08 -5.73 -12.61
C HIS A 19 1.19 -4.71 -13.32
N THR A 20 0.12 -5.17 -13.95
CA THR A 20 -1.03 -4.34 -14.30
C THR A 20 -1.73 -3.97 -12.99
N ALA A 21 -1.04 -3.21 -12.13
CA ALA A 21 -1.67 -2.56 -11.01
C ALA A 21 -2.61 -1.52 -11.60
N THR A 22 -3.90 -1.87 -11.63
CA THR A 22 -4.96 -0.91 -11.93
C THR A 22 -4.81 0.23 -10.95
N LYS A 23 -4.30 1.37 -11.41
CA LYS A 23 -4.05 2.54 -10.57
C LYS A 23 -5.38 3.04 -10.02
N THR A 24 -5.73 2.64 -8.81
CA THR A 24 -6.92 3.12 -8.11
C THR A 24 -6.79 4.63 -7.94
N ARG A 25 -7.69 5.40 -8.55
CA ARG A 25 -7.65 6.86 -8.54
C ARG A 25 -8.16 7.36 -7.19
N LEU A 26 -7.26 7.85 -6.34
CA LEU A 26 -7.59 8.41 -5.03
C LEU A 26 -8.18 9.82 -5.17
N ARG A 27 -9.19 10.12 -4.34
CA ARG A 27 -9.84 11.43 -4.23
C ARG A 27 -9.64 11.93 -2.79
N GLY A 28 -8.60 12.73 -2.56
CA GLY A 28 -8.36 13.41 -1.28
C GLY A 28 -8.33 14.92 -1.48
N VAL A 29 -8.80 15.67 -0.49
CA VAL A 29 -8.66 17.14 -0.42
C VAL A 29 -7.43 17.43 0.44
N VAL A 30 -6.53 18.27 -0.06
CA VAL A 30 -5.29 18.65 0.62
C VAL A 30 -5.41 20.12 1.04
N PHE A 31 -5.30 20.39 2.33
CA PHE A 31 -5.17 21.76 2.84
C PHE A 31 -3.70 22.07 3.03
N ASP A 32 -3.21 22.89 2.13
CA ASP A 32 -1.85 23.41 2.12
C ASP A 32 -1.77 24.66 3.02
N MET A 33 -0.74 24.78 3.85
CA MET A 33 -0.43 26.04 4.55
C MET A 33 0.84 26.73 4.01
N ASP A 34 1.71 26.06 3.24
CA ASP A 34 2.99 26.63 2.77
C ASP A 34 3.62 26.03 1.48
N GLY A 35 2.96 25.07 0.84
CA GLY A 35 3.39 24.40 -0.39
C GLY A 35 4.23 23.15 -0.19
N THR A 36 4.57 22.77 1.05
CA THR A 36 5.57 21.72 1.34
C THR A 36 4.95 20.31 1.50
N LEU A 37 3.62 20.20 1.56
CA LEU A 37 2.97 18.92 1.81
C LEU A 37 2.99 18.02 0.56
N THR A 38 4.07 17.26 0.37
CA THR A 38 4.10 16.16 -0.60
C THR A 38 3.18 15.05 -0.10
N VAL A 39 2.06 14.84 -0.79
CA VAL A 39 1.06 13.81 -0.43
C VAL A 39 1.74 12.45 -0.36
N PRO A 40 1.86 11.80 0.82
CA PRO A 40 2.20 10.40 0.85
C PRO A 40 1.10 9.66 0.12
N VAL A 41 1.47 8.84 -0.86
CA VAL A 41 0.52 7.95 -1.53
C VAL A 41 0.09 6.90 -0.51
N ILE A 42 -0.99 7.17 0.22
CA ILE A 42 -1.54 6.22 1.19
C ILE A 42 -2.30 5.14 0.42
N ASP A 43 -1.78 3.92 0.48
CA ASP A 43 -2.52 2.74 0.04
C ASP A 43 -3.48 2.30 1.16
N PHE A 44 -4.72 2.80 1.08
CA PHE A 44 -5.77 2.46 2.04
C PHE A 44 -6.06 0.96 2.10
N VAL A 45 -5.92 0.22 0.99
CA VAL A 45 -6.17 -1.23 1.00
C VAL A 45 -5.11 -1.94 1.84
N SER A 46 -3.85 -1.58 1.64
CA SER A 46 -2.74 -2.10 2.44
C SER A 46 -2.87 -1.70 3.92
N MET A 47 -3.26 -0.45 4.20
CA MET A 47 -3.51 0.03 5.56
C MET A 47 -4.64 -0.77 6.25
N TYR A 48 -5.79 -0.95 5.59
CA TYR A 48 -6.90 -1.73 6.15
C TYR A 48 -6.49 -3.18 6.43
N LYS A 49 -5.72 -3.79 5.53
CA LYS A 49 -5.22 -5.16 5.71
C LYS A 49 -4.20 -5.28 6.83
N ALA A 50 -3.33 -4.27 7.02
CA ALA A 50 -2.37 -4.26 8.11
C ALA A 50 -3.06 -4.18 9.48
N VAL A 51 -4.11 -3.35 9.59
CA VAL A 51 -4.85 -3.15 10.83
C VAL A 51 -5.84 -4.30 11.13
N LEU A 52 -6.61 -4.74 10.13
CA LEU A 52 -7.69 -5.73 10.32
C LEU A 52 -7.23 -7.17 10.07
N GLY A 53 -6.17 -7.36 9.29
CA GLY A 53 -5.86 -8.63 8.63
C GLY A 53 -6.71 -8.86 7.37
N GLU A 54 -6.22 -9.75 6.49
CA GLU A 54 -6.85 -10.02 5.19
C GLU A 54 -8.29 -10.54 5.32
N ASN A 55 -8.51 -11.52 6.19
CA ASN A 55 -9.82 -12.19 6.31
C ASN A 55 -10.92 -11.23 6.80
N GLU A 56 -10.60 -10.43 7.80
CA GLU A 56 -11.55 -9.47 8.38
C GLU A 56 -11.85 -8.32 7.40
N TYR A 57 -10.81 -7.84 6.71
CA TYR A 57 -10.98 -6.85 5.64
C TYR A 57 -11.97 -7.34 4.57
N GLN A 58 -11.83 -8.58 4.09
CA GLN A 58 -12.73 -9.14 3.08
C GLN A 58 -14.16 -9.26 3.62
N ARG A 59 -14.34 -9.68 4.87
CA ARG A 59 -15.65 -9.81 5.51
C ARG A 59 -16.37 -8.47 5.61
N ILE A 60 -15.69 -7.45 6.15
CA ILE A 60 -16.28 -6.12 6.32
C ILE A 60 -16.58 -5.49 4.96
N LYS A 61 -15.65 -5.60 4.00
CA LYS A 61 -15.83 -5.08 2.64
C LYS A 61 -17.02 -5.72 1.93
N ALA A 62 -17.25 -7.02 2.10
CA ALA A 62 -18.40 -7.71 1.52
C ALA A 62 -19.73 -7.23 2.14
N SER A 63 -19.72 -6.88 3.43
CA SER A 63 -20.90 -6.42 4.16
C SER A 63 -21.21 -4.92 3.97
N ASN A 64 -20.25 -4.11 3.50
CA ASN A 64 -20.40 -2.66 3.47
C ASN A 64 -19.97 -2.05 2.12
N PRO A 65 -20.93 -1.66 1.25
CA PRO A 65 -20.62 -1.12 -0.07
C PRO A 65 -20.15 0.35 -0.04
N VAL A 66 -20.31 1.06 1.09
CA VAL A 66 -20.03 2.51 1.19
C VAL A 66 -18.56 2.79 1.54
N GLY A 67 -17.89 1.84 2.19
CA GLY A 67 -16.49 1.95 2.59
C GLY A 67 -16.27 1.55 4.05
N ILE A 68 -15.00 1.53 4.45
CA ILE A 68 -14.59 1.15 5.81
C ILE A 68 -14.05 2.40 6.51
N ASP A 69 -14.76 2.87 7.54
CA ASP A 69 -14.23 3.82 8.50
C ASP A 69 -13.43 3.04 9.55
N ILE A 70 -12.12 2.92 9.30
CA ILE A 70 -11.22 2.12 10.14
C ILE A 70 -11.03 2.74 11.52
N LEU A 71 -11.05 4.08 11.63
CA LEU A 71 -10.84 4.76 12.89
C LEU A 71 -12.03 4.49 13.81
N LYS A 72 -13.24 4.57 13.27
CA LYS A 72 -14.45 4.25 14.03
C LYS A 72 -14.50 2.79 14.49
N LEU A 73 -13.92 1.88 13.72
CA LEU A 73 -13.77 0.47 14.10
C LEU A 73 -12.81 0.29 15.28
N ILE A 74 -11.63 0.92 15.21
CA ILE A 74 -10.60 0.84 16.25
C ILE A 74 -11.09 1.44 17.58
N ASP A 75 -11.90 2.51 17.55
CA ASP A 75 -12.47 3.15 18.75
C ASP A 75 -13.21 2.17 19.68
N HIS A 76 -13.75 1.09 19.13
CA HIS A 76 -14.50 0.08 19.88
C HIS A 76 -13.64 -1.11 20.36
N TRP A 77 -12.35 -1.15 20.04
CA TRP A 77 -11.45 -2.22 20.44
C TRP A 77 -10.92 -2.06 21.87
N SER A 78 -10.29 -3.12 22.40
CA SER A 78 -9.59 -3.01 23.69
C SER A 78 -8.40 -2.05 23.59
N PRO A 79 -7.98 -1.39 24.69
CA PRO A 79 -6.86 -0.45 24.67
C PRO A 79 -5.55 -1.04 24.13
N GLN A 80 -5.33 -2.34 24.31
CA GLN A 80 -4.16 -3.03 23.76
C GLN A 80 -4.22 -3.13 22.23
N GLN A 81 -5.37 -3.52 21.68
CA GLN A 81 -5.57 -3.63 20.24
C GLN A 81 -5.52 -2.25 19.56
N GLN A 82 -6.04 -1.22 20.21
CA GLN A 82 -5.93 0.16 19.73
C GLN A 82 -4.47 0.60 19.59
N ARG A 83 -3.66 0.42 20.64
CA ARG A 83 -2.22 0.73 20.60
C ARG A 83 -1.52 0.00 19.47
N GLN A 84 -1.74 -1.32 19.36
CA GLN A 84 -1.15 -2.11 18.29
C GLN A 84 -1.55 -1.63 16.90
N ALA A 85 -2.81 -1.22 16.71
CA ALA A 85 -3.30 -0.69 15.43
C ALA A 85 -2.68 0.66 15.06
N TYR A 86 -2.38 1.51 16.05
CA TYR A 86 -1.75 2.81 15.83
C TYR A 86 -0.23 2.75 15.68
N ASP A 87 0.39 1.68 16.18
CA ASP A 87 1.83 1.43 16.08
C ASP A 87 2.24 0.72 14.77
N THR A 88 1.26 0.32 13.94
CA THR A 88 1.45 -0.39 12.65
C THR A 88 1.53 0.59 11.48
#